data_AF-R7TQF1-F1
#
_entry.id   AF-R7TQF1-F1
#
_cell.length_a   1.000
_cell.length_b   1.000
_cell.length_c   1.000
_cell.angle_alpha   90.00
_cell.angle_beta   90.00
_cell.angle_gamma   90.00
#
_symmetry.space_group_name_H-M   'P 1'
#
loop_
_entity.id
_entity.type
_entity.pdbx_description
1 polymer ?
#
loop_
_entity_poly.entity_id
_entity_poly.type
_entity_poly.pdbx_seq_one_letter_code
_entity_poly.pdbx_strand_id
1 'polypeptide(L)'
;VIDNYVIVDCRYPYEYEGGHIEGAQNIYTKSDILDRFMKSDEFTSKAVDSNKKNVIIFHCEFSSERGPKMCRYLRESDRKENADQYPRLTYPEIYILEGGYKAFYEHESSQCTPQTYKPMLHADHSQDLKHFRAKTKSMNGSRCNRRRMLRC
;
A
#
# COMPACT_ATOMS: atom_id res chain seq x y z
N VAL A 1 24.29 -1.69 -3.47
CA VAL A 1 23.65 -0.37 -3.76
C VAL A 1 22.19 -0.66 -4.06
N ILE A 2 21.25 0.11 -3.50
CA ILE A 2 19.82 0.02 -3.84
C ILE A 2 19.59 0.95 -5.02
N ASP A 3 18.98 0.45 -6.10
CA ASP A 3 18.82 1.23 -7.33
C ASP A 3 17.54 2.07 -7.30
N ASN A 4 16.45 1.51 -6.80
CA ASN A 4 15.20 2.25 -6.61
C ASN A 4 14.50 1.80 -5.33
N TYR A 5 13.86 2.74 -4.65
CA TYR A 5 12.94 2.45 -3.57
C TYR A 5 11.60 3.15 -3.82
N VAL A 6 10.53 2.55 -3.32
CA VAL A 6 9.18 3.11 -3.37
C VAL A 6 8.60 3.09 -1.97
N ILE A 7 8.20 4.26 -1.48
CA ILE A 7 7.50 4.39 -0.21
C ILE A 7 6.00 4.40 -0.50
N VAL A 8 5.29 3.46 0.11
CA VAL A 8 3.84 3.30 -0.03
C VAL A 8 3.16 3.69 1.27
N ASP A 9 2.41 4.78 1.20
CA ASP A 9 1.57 5.25 2.30
C ASP A 9 0.18 4.63 2.19
N CYS A 10 -0.14 3.72 3.11
CA CYS A 10 -1.44 3.04 3.17
C CYS A 10 -2.49 3.80 4.01
N ARG A 11 -2.24 5.06 4.38
CA ARG A 11 -3.22 5.90 5.06
C ARG A 11 -4.27 6.44 4.10
N TYR A 12 -5.38 6.97 4.63
CA TYR A 12 -6.41 7.59 3.81
C TYR A 12 -5.91 8.92 3.21
N PRO A 13 -6.51 9.36 2.09
CA PRO A 13 -6.06 10.56 1.38
C PRO A 13 -5.95 11.80 2.28
N TYR A 14 -6.91 12.03 3.17
CA TYR A 14 -6.88 13.19 4.07
C TYR A 14 -5.70 13.15 5.06
N GLU A 15 -5.28 11.97 5.52
CA GLU A 15 -4.11 11.80 6.39
C GLU A 15 -2.82 12.11 5.62
N TYR A 16 -2.76 11.68 4.36
CA TYR A 16 -1.62 11.90 3.46
C TYR A 16 -1.49 13.39 3.07
N GLU A 17 -2.59 14.02 2.66
CA GLU A 17 -2.64 15.45 2.36
C GLU A 17 -2.32 16.32 3.58
N GLY A 18 -2.67 15.83 4.78
CA GLY A 18 -2.32 16.44 6.05
C GLY A 18 -0.86 16.26 6.48
N GLY A 19 -0.03 15.64 5.65
CA GLY A 19 1.40 15.43 5.87
C GLY A 19 1.81 14.00 5.57
N HIS A 20 2.81 13.84 4.69
CA HIS A 20 3.37 12.56 4.29
C HIS A 20 4.89 12.65 4.11
N ILE A 21 5.55 11.49 4.04
CA ILE A 21 6.99 11.41 3.77
C ILE A 21 7.24 11.87 2.34
N GLU A 22 8.25 12.72 2.12
CA GLU A 22 8.60 13.21 0.79
C GLU A 22 8.85 12.04 -0.19
N GLY A 23 8.20 12.09 -1.35
CA GLY A 23 8.28 11.04 -2.38
C GLY A 23 7.45 9.78 -2.10
N ALA A 24 6.68 9.74 -1.00
CA ALA A 24 5.74 8.64 -0.77
C ALA A 24 4.55 8.67 -1.74
N GLN A 25 4.01 7.50 -2.05
CA GLN A 25 2.84 7.35 -2.90
C GLN A 25 1.65 6.90 -2.05
N ASN A 26 0.54 7.64 -2.11
CA ASN A 26 -0.68 7.27 -1.40
C ASN A 26 -1.40 6.12 -2.11
N ILE A 27 -1.41 4.94 -1.48
CA ILE A 27 -2.10 3.76 -2.00
C ILE A 27 -2.85 3.10 -0.84
N TYR A 28 -4.14 3.44 -0.71
CA TYR A 28 -4.98 2.99 0.39
C TYR A 28 -5.94 1.85 0.02
N THR A 29 -6.06 1.50 -1.27
CA THR A 29 -6.91 0.40 -1.73
C THR A 29 -6.10 -0.77 -2.30
N LYS A 30 -6.72 -1.95 -2.31
CA LYS A 30 -6.13 -3.18 -2.85
C LYS A 30 -6.12 -3.23 -4.38
N SER A 31 -7.02 -2.53 -5.08
CA SER A 31 -6.92 -2.46 -6.55
C SER A 31 -5.70 -1.66 -6.94
N ASP A 32 -5.53 -0.50 -6.31
CA ASP A 32 -4.56 0.50 -6.75
C ASP A 32 -3.13 -0.03 -6.54
N ILE A 33 -2.90 -0.86 -5.53
CA ILE A 33 -1.61 -1.53 -5.35
C ILE A 33 -1.32 -2.55 -6.46
N LEU A 34 -2.31 -3.33 -6.90
CA LEU A 34 -2.10 -4.28 -8.00
C LEU A 34 -1.94 -3.54 -9.33
N ASP A 35 -2.69 -2.46 -9.53
CA ASP A 35 -2.57 -1.64 -10.74
C ASP A 35 -1.17 -0.99 -10.79
N ARG A 36 -0.66 -0.49 -9.66
CA ARG A 36 0.67 0.11 -9.58
C ARG A 36 1.79 -0.91 -9.81
N PHE A 37 1.75 -2.05 -9.12
CA PHE A 37 2.89 -2.99 -9.09
C PHE A 37 2.74 -4.19 -10.02
N MET A 38 1.54 -4.53 -10.51
CA MET A 38 1.36 -5.68 -11.40
C MET A 38 1.06 -5.29 -12.84
N LYS A 39 0.40 -4.16 -13.07
CA LYS A 39 0.08 -3.70 -14.43
C LYS A 39 1.07 -2.69 -15.01
N SER A 40 1.79 -1.95 -14.17
CA SER A 40 2.77 -0.99 -14.68
C SER A 40 4.08 -1.70 -15.01
N ASP A 41 4.42 -1.69 -16.31
CA ASP A 41 5.67 -2.25 -16.81
C ASP A 41 6.91 -1.46 -16.32
N GLU A 42 6.76 -0.25 -15.80
CA GLU A 42 7.87 0.60 -15.35
C GLU A 42 8.70 -0.03 -14.22
N PHE A 43 8.07 -0.84 -13.37
CA PHE A 43 8.72 -1.41 -12.20
C PHE A 43 9.24 -2.85 -12.45
N THR A 44 8.58 -3.59 -13.34
CA THR A 44 8.98 -4.93 -13.78
C THR A 44 10.06 -4.91 -14.87
N SER A 45 10.00 -3.97 -15.83
CA SER A 45 11.00 -3.84 -16.90
C SER A 45 12.40 -3.48 -16.38
N LYS A 46 12.49 -2.73 -15.27
CA LYS A 46 13.76 -2.41 -14.60
C LYS A 46 14.38 -3.58 -13.83
N ALA A 47 13.60 -4.61 -13.49
CA ALA A 47 14.09 -5.80 -12.79
C ALA A 47 14.67 -6.87 -13.74
N VAL A 48 14.52 -6.69 -15.06
CA VAL A 48 15.12 -7.57 -16.08
C VAL A 48 16.63 -7.32 -16.22
N ASP A 49 17.10 -6.13 -15.84
CA ASP A 49 18.51 -5.87 -15.61
C ASP A 49 18.93 -6.50 -14.27
N SER A 50 19.45 -7.72 -14.38
CA SER A 50 19.90 -8.69 -13.37
C SER A 50 20.68 -8.23 -12.10
N ASN A 51 20.84 -6.94 -11.83
CA ASN A 51 21.45 -6.42 -10.61
C ASN A 51 20.70 -5.26 -9.93
N LYS A 52 19.57 -4.78 -10.47
CA LYS A 52 18.86 -3.64 -9.88
C LYS A 52 17.95 -4.06 -8.74
N LYS A 53 18.27 -3.64 -7.52
CA LYS A 53 17.47 -3.94 -6.33
C LYS A 53 16.37 -2.90 -6.16
N ASN A 54 15.14 -3.32 -6.40
CA ASN A 54 13.94 -2.51 -6.19
C ASN A 54 13.34 -2.83 -4.81
N VAL A 55 13.28 -1.82 -3.95
CA VAL A 55 12.79 -1.96 -2.57
C VAL A 55 11.42 -1.31 -2.42
N ILE A 56 10.48 -1.99 -1.76
CA ILE A 56 9.17 -1.43 -1.45
C ILE A 56 9.03 -1.27 0.07
N ILE A 57 8.70 -0.08 0.54
CA ILE A 57 8.55 0.25 1.95
C ILE A 57 7.09 0.61 2.21
N PHE A 58 6.40 -0.18 3.03
CA PHE A 58 5.03 0.07 3.44
C PHE A 58 4.97 0.77 4.78
N HIS A 59 4.07 1.75 4.91
CA HIS A 59 3.73 2.32 6.21
C HIS A 59 2.27 2.72 6.30
N CYS A 60 1.80 2.95 7.53
CA CYS A 60 0.55 3.69 7.74
C CYS A 60 0.74 4.73 8.86
N GLU A 61 -0.27 4.98 9.70
CA GLU A 61 -0.11 5.89 10.85
C GLU A 61 0.85 5.31 11.90
N PHE A 62 0.59 4.06 12.33
CA PHE A 62 1.41 3.32 13.31
C PHE A 62 2.08 2.06 12.74
N SER A 63 1.87 1.79 11.45
CA SER A 63 2.30 0.56 10.76
C SER A 63 1.86 -0.77 11.42
N SER A 64 0.82 -0.77 12.25
CA SER A 64 0.38 -1.99 12.95
C SER A 64 -0.63 -2.84 12.17
N GLU A 65 -1.54 -2.19 11.42
CA GLU A 65 -2.69 -2.86 10.79
C GLU A 65 -2.69 -2.70 9.27
N ARG A 66 -2.87 -1.45 8.79
CA ARG A 66 -3.07 -1.15 7.36
C ARG A 66 -1.82 -1.49 6.53
N GLY A 67 -0.64 -1.06 6.98
CA GLY A 67 0.64 -1.33 6.30
C GLY A 67 0.95 -2.83 6.16
N PRO A 68 1.00 -3.61 7.26
CA PRO A 68 1.25 -5.04 7.20
C PRO A 68 0.22 -5.81 6.36
N LYS A 69 -1.06 -5.42 6.44
CA LYS A 69 -2.13 -6.03 5.64
C LYS A 69 -1.92 -5.81 4.14
N MET A 70 -1.48 -4.62 3.75
CA MET A 70 -1.22 -4.29 2.35
C MET A 70 0.04 -5.00 1.84
N CYS A 71 1.10 -5.02 2.64
CA CYS A 71 2.34 -5.76 2.36
C CYS A 71 2.05 -7.26 2.12
N ARG A 72 1.28 -7.91 2.99
CA ARG A 72 0.89 -9.32 2.82
C ARG A 72 0.10 -9.53 1.53
N TYR A 73 -0.85 -8.64 1.24
CA TYR A 73 -1.67 -8.73 0.03
C TYR A 73 -0.84 -8.64 -1.25
N LEU A 74 0.14 -7.72 -1.33
CA LEU A 74 1.03 -7.63 -2.50
C LEU A 74 1.85 -8.91 -2.67
N ARG A 75 2.42 -9.44 -1.58
CA ARG A 75 3.23 -10.66 -1.63
C ARG A 75 2.41 -11.89 -2.03
N GLU A 76 1.18 -12.02 -1.54
CA GLU A 76 0.26 -13.08 -1.93
C GLU A 76 -0.08 -13.02 -3.42
N SER A 77 -0.32 -11.82 -3.96
CA SER A 77 -0.58 -11.64 -5.38
C SER A 77 0.66 -11.94 -6.23
N ASP A 78 1.84 -11.43 -5.83
CA ASP A 78 3.12 -11.72 -6.53
C ASP A 78 3.43 -13.23 -6.58
N ARG A 79 3.13 -13.95 -5.49
CA ARG A 79 3.25 -15.42 -5.43
C ARG A 79 2.24 -16.14 -6.32
N LYS A 80 1.05 -15.60 -6.53
CA LYS A 80 0.04 -16.19 -7.43
C LYS A 80 0.45 -16.05 -8.88
N GLU A 81 0.96 -14.89 -9.28
CA GLU A 81 1.44 -14.67 -10.65
C GLU A 81 2.70 -15.49 -10.97
N ASN A 82 3.58 -15.67 -9.99
CA ASN A 82 4.80 -16.48 -10.12
C ASN A 82 4.62 -17.94 -9.65
N ALA A 83 3.40 -18.45 -9.58
CA ALA A 83 3.13 -19.80 -9.06
C ALA A 83 3.87 -20.89 -9.85
N ASP A 84 3.95 -20.73 -11.18
CA ASP A 84 4.58 -21.69 -12.09
C ASP A 84 6.13 -21.63 -12.04
N GLN A 85 6.71 -20.58 -11.46
CA GLN A 85 8.16 -20.32 -11.42
C GLN A 85 8.69 -20.28 -9.98
N TYR A 86 8.04 -20.97 -9.05
CA TYR A 86 8.47 -21.01 -7.65
C TYR A 86 9.96 -21.45 -7.53
N PRO A 87 10.82 -20.74 -6.77
CA PRO A 87 10.53 -19.71 -5.76
C PRO A 87 10.65 -18.25 -6.23
N ARG A 88 10.66 -17.97 -7.54
CA ARG A 88 10.82 -16.63 -8.11
C ARG A 88 9.81 -15.63 -7.52
N LEU A 89 10.27 -14.41 -7.31
CA LEU A 89 9.47 -13.25 -6.88
C LEU A 89 9.79 -12.07 -7.79
N THR A 90 8.78 -11.28 -8.10
CA THR A 90 8.97 -9.98 -8.76
C THR A 90 9.48 -8.96 -7.73
N TYR A 91 8.97 -9.04 -6.50
CA TYR A 91 9.28 -8.12 -5.40
C TYR A 91 9.88 -8.85 -4.20
N PRO A 92 11.17 -9.24 -4.28
CA PRO A 92 11.84 -9.95 -3.19
C PRO A 92 12.02 -9.07 -1.94
N GLU A 93 12.42 -7.81 -2.11
CA GLU A 93 12.75 -6.87 -1.02
C GLU A 93 11.55 -5.97 -0.69
N ILE A 94 10.78 -6.35 0.36
CA ILE A 94 9.65 -5.58 0.88
C ILE A 94 9.85 -5.36 2.39
N TYR A 95 9.67 -4.13 2.84
CA TYR A 95 9.83 -3.71 4.24
C TYR A 95 8.59 -2.99 4.76
N ILE A 96 8.46 -2.96 6.08
CA ILE A 96 7.44 -2.19 6.79
C ILE A 96 8.17 -1.19 7.69
N LEU A 97 7.83 0.09 7.59
CA LEU A 97 8.39 1.13 8.46
C LEU A 97 7.81 1.01 9.86
N GLU A 98 8.64 0.61 10.82
CA GLU A 98 8.23 0.49 12.22
C GLU A 98 7.82 1.85 12.80
N GLY A 99 6.76 1.88 13.62
CA GLY A 99 6.21 3.11 14.20
C GLY A 99 5.40 3.99 13.24
N GLY A 100 5.44 3.70 11.93
CA GLY A 100 4.65 4.38 10.91
C GLY A 100 4.99 5.86 10.74
N TYR A 101 4.08 6.60 10.12
CA TYR A 101 4.27 8.03 9.86
C TYR A 101 4.34 8.84 11.16
N LYS A 102 3.66 8.41 12.24
CA LYS A 102 3.70 9.12 13.52
C LYS A 102 5.13 9.16 14.09
N ALA A 103 5.77 7.99 14.24
CA ALA A 103 7.13 7.93 14.76
C ALA A 103 8.12 8.59 13.80
N PHE A 104 7.93 8.41 12.48
CA PHE A 104 8.78 9.06 11.48
C PHE A 104 8.73 10.59 11.59
N TYR A 105 7.53 11.17 11.71
CA TYR A 105 7.35 12.60 11.86
C TYR A 105 7.94 13.15 13.17
N GLU A 106 7.87 12.39 14.27
CA GLU A 106 8.49 12.77 15.54
C GLU A 106 10.02 12.87 15.46
N HIS A 107 10.66 12.02 14.64
CA HIS A 107 12.11 11.99 14.48
C HIS A 107 12.64 12.86 13.33
N GLU A 108 11.94 12.88 12.19
CA GLU A 108 12.42 13.42 10.91
C GLU A 108 11.35 14.27 10.22
N SER A 109 10.76 15.22 10.96
CA SER A 109 9.72 16.12 10.44
C SER A 109 10.17 16.95 9.22
N SER A 110 11.48 17.17 9.06
CA SER A 110 12.05 17.91 7.94
C SER A 110 11.83 17.23 6.58
N GLN A 111 11.69 15.90 6.56
CA GLN A 111 11.47 15.09 5.36
C GLN A 111 9.98 14.83 5.07
N CYS A 112 9.09 15.62 5.69
CA CYS A 112 7.65 15.50 5.52
C CYS A 112 7.06 16.72 4.80
N THR A 113 6.13 16.49 3.89
CA THR A 113 5.42 17.56 3.16
C THR A 113 3.91 17.32 3.19
N PRO A 114 3.09 18.29 3.64
CA PRO A 114 3.48 19.38 4.56
C PRO A 114 4.13 18.84 5.85
N GLN A 115 4.91 19.67 6.55
CA GLN A 115 5.52 19.36 7.85
C GLN A 115 4.47 19.37 8.97
N THR A 116 3.46 18.53 8.82
CA THR A 116 2.35 18.37 9.75
C THR A 116 2.03 16.89 9.90
N TYR A 117 1.32 16.58 10.98
CA TYR A 117 0.79 15.25 11.25
C TYR A 117 -0.71 15.34 11.43
N LYS A 118 -1.46 14.67 10.53
CA LYS A 118 -2.91 14.54 10.65
C LYS A 118 -3.29 13.10 11.02
N PRO A 119 -3.83 12.86 12.23
CA PRO A 119 -4.22 11.52 12.67
C PRO A 119 -5.50 11.04 11.97
N MET A 120 -5.70 9.71 11.96
CA MET A 120 -6.88 9.11 11.33
C MET A 120 -8.20 9.61 11.95
N LEU A 121 -8.23 9.81 13.28
CA LEU A 121 -9.40 10.23 14.04
C LEU A 121 -9.48 11.76 14.22
N HIS A 122 -9.11 12.54 13.21
CA HIS A 122 -9.23 13.99 13.25
C HIS A 122 -10.72 14.42 13.26
N ALA A 123 -11.09 15.37 14.13
CA ALA A 123 -12.48 15.78 14.35
C ALA A 123 -13.18 16.23 13.06
N ASP A 124 -12.46 17.01 12.24
CA ASP A 124 -12.98 17.59 11.00
C ASP A 124 -13.19 16.55 9.88
N HIS A 125 -12.62 15.36 9.99
CA HIS A 125 -12.61 14.34 8.93
C HIS A 125 -13.42 13.07 9.30
N SER A 126 -14.35 13.19 10.24
CA SER A 126 -15.21 12.07 10.66
C SER A 126 -16.12 11.55 9.53
N GLN A 127 -16.54 12.40 8.59
CA GLN A 127 -17.33 12.01 7.42
C GLN A 127 -16.47 11.31 6.37
N ASP A 128 -15.28 11.82 6.12
CA ASP A 128 -14.31 11.24 5.19
C ASP A 128 -13.89 9.83 5.63
N LEU A 129 -13.62 9.65 6.93
CA LEU A 129 -13.32 8.33 7.49
C LEU A 129 -14.44 7.32 7.20
N LYS A 130 -15.72 7.73 7.33
CA LYS A 130 -16.86 6.86 7.00
C LYS A 130 -16.89 6.52 5.52
N HIS A 131 -16.65 7.51 4.66
CA HIS A 131 -16.62 7.34 3.20
C HIS A 131 -15.53 6.36 2.76
N PHE A 132 -14.27 6.60 3.18
CA PHE A 132 -13.13 5.75 2.80
C PHE A 132 -13.22 4.34 3.40
N ARG A 133 -13.77 4.20 4.61
CA ARG A 133 -14.03 2.88 5.21
C ARG A 133 -15.11 2.10 4.46
N ALA A 134 -16.14 2.77 3.95
CA ALA A 134 -17.16 2.14 3.11
C ALA A 134 -16.57 1.65 1.78
N LYS A 135 -15.73 2.47 1.13
CA LYS A 135 -15.06 2.13 -0.15
C LYS A 135 -14.13 0.92 -0.02
N THR A 136 -13.30 0.90 1.03
CA THR A 136 -12.39 -0.21 1.33
C THR A 136 -13.12 -1.50 1.75
N LYS A 137 -14.30 -1.41 2.35
CA LYS A 137 -15.17 -2.58 2.64
C LYS A 137 -15.86 -3.11 1.39
N SER A 138 -16.42 -2.22 0.57
CA SER A 138 -17.12 -2.59 -0.67
C SER A 138 -16.22 -3.37 -1.64
N MET A 139 -14.93 -3.00 -1.74
CA MET A 139 -13.96 -3.74 -2.57
C MET A 139 -13.50 -5.10 -2.00
N ASN A 140 -13.75 -5.40 -0.72
CA ASN A 140 -13.59 -6.77 -0.20
C ASN A 140 -14.85 -7.63 -0.43
N GLY A 141 -15.90 -7.06 -1.03
CA GLY A 141 -17.24 -7.63 -1.19
C GLY A 141 -17.52 -8.27 -2.55
N SER A 142 -16.53 -8.47 -3.43
CA SER A 142 -16.69 -9.33 -4.61
C SER A 142 -16.72 -10.82 -4.22
N ARG A 143 -17.67 -11.19 -3.36
CA ARG A 143 -18.14 -12.57 -3.24
C ARG A 143 -19.06 -12.82 -4.43
N CYS A 144 -18.57 -13.64 -5.36
CA CYS A 144 -19.31 -14.58 -6.19
C CYS A 144 -20.84 -14.44 -6.04
N ASN A 145 -21.49 -13.80 -7.02
CA ASN A 145 -22.92 -13.93 -7.23
C ASN A 145 -23.18 -15.36 -7.73
N ARG A 146 -23.20 -16.32 -6.79
CA ARG A 146 -23.55 -17.71 -7.07
C ARG A 146 -25.04 -17.71 -7.35
N ARG A 147 -25.35 -17.70 -8.66
CA ARG A 147 -26.66 -17.88 -9.28
C ARG A 147 -27.69 -18.51 -8.34
N ARG A 148 -28.74 -17.75 -7.98
CA ARG A 148 -30.07 -18.34 -7.76
C ARG A 148 -30.55 -18.86 -9.12
N MET A 149 -30.22 -20.10 -9.46
CA MET A 149 -31.12 -20.88 -10.29
C MET A 149 -32.00 -21.68 -9.34
N LEU A 150 -33.21 -21.17 -9.12
CA LEU A 150 -34.34 -22.01 -8.76
C LEU A 150 -34.57 -22.99 -9.91
N ARG A 151 -34.54 -24.29 -9.61
CA ARG A 151 -35.26 -25.31 -10.38
C ARG A 151 -35.95 -26.23 -9.35
N CYS A 152 -37.26 -26.08 -9.25
CA CYS A 152 -38.15 -27.23 -9.09
C CYS A 152 -38.29 -27.89 -10.46
#